data_AF-A0A6G6YU15-F1
#
_entry.id   AF-A0A6G6YU15-F1
#
_cell.length_a   1.000
_cell.length_b   1.000
_cell.length_c   1.000
_cell.angle_alpha   90.00
_cell.angle_beta   90.00
_cell.angle_gamma   90.00
#
_symmetry.space_group_name_H-M   'P 1'
#
loop_
_entity.id
_entity.type
_entity.pdbx_description
1 polymer ?
#
loop_
_entity_poly.entity_id
_entity_poly.type
_entity_poly.pdbx_seq_one_letter_code
_entity_poly.pdbx_strand_id
1 'polypeptide(L)' 'MALSPKLIGPSISLITGLITSTSMSFIGLALNYGFQPDFAMRWLKAAATSYVVIVPMLIIVIPRIQRFVMRQAGLPTR' A
#
# COMPACT_ATOMS: atom_id res chain seq x y z
N MET A 1 -26.53 -5.71 5.64
CA MET A 1 -26.52 -5.33 4.21
C MET A 1 -25.65 -6.32 3.46
N ALA A 2 -26.20 -7.05 2.48
CA ALA A 2 -25.40 -7.94 1.63
C ALA A 2 -24.54 -7.09 0.67
N LEU A 3 -23.25 -7.42 0.54
CA LEU A 3 -22.33 -6.75 -0.37
C LEU A 3 -22.77 -6.98 -1.82
N SER A 4 -22.76 -5.92 -2.64
CA SER A 4 -23.05 -6.03 -4.07
C SER A 4 -22.02 -6.96 -4.74
N PRO A 5 -22.42 -7.90 -5.62
CA PRO A 5 -21.51 -8.86 -6.27
C PRO A 5 -20.32 -8.19 -7.01
N LYS A 6 -20.52 -6.97 -7.53
CA LYS A 6 -19.48 -6.19 -8.22
C LYS A 6 -18.39 -5.64 -7.28
N LEU A 7 -18.69 -5.51 -5.99
CA LEU A 7 -17.77 -4.98 -4.99
C LEU A 7 -16.97 -6.07 -4.27
N ILE A 8 -17.35 -7.34 -4.40
CA ILE A 8 -16.69 -8.46 -3.72
C ILE A 8 -15.19 -8.50 -4.04
N GLY A 9 -14.81 -8.44 -5.32
CA GLY A 9 -13.40 -8.46 -5.75
C GLY A 9 -12.56 -7.28 -5.20
N PRO A 10 -13.01 -6.02 -5.40
CA PRO A 10 -12.36 -4.85 -4.79
C PRO A 10 -12.29 -4.92 -3.26
N SER A 11 -13.35 -5.37 -2.58
CA SER A 11 -13.37 -5.51 -1.13
C SER A 11 -12.37 -6.54 -0.62
N ILE A 12 -12.28 -7.71 -1.26
CA ILE A 12 -11.27 -8.72 -0.92
C ILE A 12 -9.87 -8.13 -1.10
N SER A 13 -9.59 -7.51 -2.24
CA SER A 13 -8.29 -6.92 -2.54
C SER A 13 -7.90 -5.85 -1.52
N LEU A 14 -8.84 -5.00 -1.12
CA LEU A 14 -8.64 -3.94 -0.15
C LEU A 14 -8.37 -4.50 1.25
N ILE A 15 -9.15 -5.50 1.68
CA ILE A 15 -8.98 -6.15 2.98
C ILE A 15 -7.63 -6.89 3.04
N THR A 16 -7.33 -7.72 2.04
CA THR A 16 -6.07 -8.45 1.97
C THR A 16 -4.88 -7.49 1.90
N GLY A 17 -4.96 -6.42 1.11
CA GLY A 17 -3.94 -5.38 1.03
C GLY A 17 -3.72 -4.66 2.36
N LEU A 18 -4.80 -4.34 3.07
CA LEU A 18 -4.73 -3.69 4.38
C LEU A 18 -4.06 -4.61 5.41
N ILE A 19 -4.45 -5.89 5.46
CA ILE A 19 -3.89 -6.88 6.37
C ILE A 19 -2.39 -7.08 6.11
N THR A 20 -2.02 -7.31 4.85
CA THR A 20 -0.62 -7.57 4.47
C THR A 20 0.28 -6.36 4.74
N SER A 21 -0.16 -5.16 4.35
CA SER A 21 0.58 -3.90 4.59
C SER A 21 0.75 -3.60 6.09
N THR A 22 -0.33 -3.74 6.85
CA THR A 22 -0.33 -3.55 8.31
C THR A 22 0.63 -4.53 8.97
N SER A 23 0.57 -5.81 8.58
CA SER A 23 1.42 -6.86 9.15
C SER A 23 2.90 -6.62 8.80
N MET A 24 3.22 -6.33 7.55
CA MET A 24 4.60 -6.08 7.11
C MET A 24 5.21 -4.86 7.81
N SER A 25 4.48 -3.74 7.88
CA SER A 25 4.96 -2.53 8.54
C SER A 25 5.11 -2.70 10.06
N PHE A 26 4.17 -3.41 10.69
CA PHE A 26 4.21 -3.70 12.13
C PHE A 26 5.38 -4.60 12.48
N ILE A 27 5.54 -5.73 11.78
CA ILE A 27 6.65 -6.66 11.99
C ILE A 27 7.98 -5.96 11.68
N GLY A 28 8.04 -5.18 10.59
CA GLY A 28 9.22 -4.39 10.25
C GLY A 28 9.63 -3.46 11.38
N LEU A 29 8.71 -2.67 11.93
CA LEU A 29 9.03 -1.79 13.04
C LEU A 29 9.37 -2.58 14.31
N ALA A 30 8.66 -3.68 14.60
CA ALA A 30 8.91 -4.53 15.76
C ALA A 30 10.32 -5.11 15.76
N LEU A 31 10.79 -5.58 14.59
CA LEU A 31 12.13 -6.13 14.43
C LEU A 31 13.23 -5.07 14.50
N ASN A 32 12.97 -3.85 14.01
CA ASN A 32 13.97 -2.79 13.97
C ASN A 32 14.08 -2.00 15.30
N TYR A 33 12.96 -1.79 16.00
CA TYR A 33 12.89 -0.93 17.18
C TYR A 33 12.58 -1.67 18.49
N GLY A 34 12.13 -2.93 18.41
CA GLY A 34 11.63 -3.67 19.56
C GLY A 34 10.27 -3.18 20.06
N PHE A 35 9.62 -3.98 20.91
CA PHE A 35 8.35 -3.62 21.55
C PHE A 35 8.60 -2.69 22.75
N GLN A 36 8.62 -1.39 22.48
CA GLN A 36 8.67 -0.34 23.50
C GLN A 36 7.24 0.09 23.92
N PRO A 37 7.05 0.73 25.08
CA PRO A 37 5.72 1.20 25.52
C PRO A 37 5.01 2.11 24.51
N ASP A 38 5.78 2.91 23.75
CA ASP A 38 5.26 3.82 22.72
C ASP A 38 5.06 3.15 21.35
N PHE A 39 5.29 1.84 21.23
CA PHE A 39 5.42 1.17 19.94
C PHE A 39 4.21 1.40 19.03
N ALA A 40 2.99 1.23 19.56
CA ALA A 40 1.76 1.40 18.79
C ALA A 40 1.61 2.84 18.25
N MET A 41 1.93 3.85 19.07
CA MET A 41 1.89 5.26 18.67
C MET A 41 2.94 5.57 17.61
N ARG A 42 4.16 5.04 17.76
CA ARG A 42 5.24 5.20 16.78
C ARG A 42 4.91 4.52 15.47
N TRP A 43 4.35 3.31 15.53
CA TRP A 43 3.90 2.57 14.36
C TRP A 43 2.80 3.34 13.62
N LEU A 44 1.78 3.82 14.31
CA LEU A 44 0.70 4.59 13.69
C LEU A 44 1.22 5.89 13.05
N LYS A 45 2.11 6.61 13.74
CA LYS A 45 2.74 7.82 13.20
C LYS A 45 3.57 7.52 11.96
N ALA A 46 4.36 6.44 11.97
CA ALA A 46 5.16 6.01 10.83
C ALA A 46 4.27 5.58 9.66
N ALA A 47 3.20 4.82 9.91
CA ALA A 47 2.24 4.41 8.90
C ALA A 47 1.54 5.61 8.24
N ALA A 48 1.04 6.54 9.05
CA ALA A 48 0.40 7.76 8.55
C ALA A 48 1.37 8.64 7.75
N THR A 49 2.58 8.85 8.26
CA THR A 49 3.62 9.64 7.56
C THR A 49 4.01 8.98 6.24
N SER A 50 4.19 7.66 6.24
CA SER A 50 4.51 6.89 5.03
C SER A 50 3.40 7.02 3.99
N TYR A 51 2.13 6.94 4.41
CA TYR A 51 0.99 7.08 3.51
C TYR A 51 0.95 8.46 2.83
N VAL A 52 1.15 9.54 3.60
CA VAL A 52 1.18 10.92 3.08
C VAL A 52 2.30 11.14 2.07
N VAL A 53 3.43 10.43 2.21
CA VAL A 53 4.57 10.55 1.28
C VAL A 53 4.41 9.64 0.06
N ILE A 54 4.00 8.39 0.27
CA ILE A 54 3.92 7.37 -0.78
C ILE A 54 2.78 7.64 -1.76
N VAL A 55 1.62 8.11 -1.29
CA VAL A 55 0.48 8.40 -2.18
C VAL A 55 0.84 9.41 -3.29
N PRO A 56 1.36 10.61 -3.01
CA PRO A 56 1.76 11.54 -4.07
C PRO A 56 2.92 11.00 -4.92
N MET A 57 3.85 10.25 -4.32
CA MET A 57 4.92 9.59 -5.07
C MET A 57 4.36 8.59 -6.08
N LEU A 58 3.40 7.75 -5.70
CA LEU A 58 2.76 6.78 -6.59
C LEU A 58 2.01 7.45 -7.73
N ILE A 59 1.34 8.59 -7.49
CA ILE A 59 0.68 9.36 -8.55
C ILE A 59 1.68 9.78 -9.64
N ILE A 60 2.92 10.11 -9.26
CA ILE A 60 3.97 10.51 -10.19
C ILE A 60 4.64 9.29 -10.84
N VAL A 61 4.90 8.24 -10.06
CA VAL A 61 5.70 7.07 -10.47
C VAL A 61 4.91 6.06 -11.29
N ILE A 62 3.64 5.79 -10.94
CA ILE A 62 2.80 4.79 -11.63
C ILE A 62 2.71 5.06 -13.14
N PRO A 63 2.39 6.29 -13.61
CA PRO A 63 2.33 6.56 -15.04
C PRO A 63 3.68 6.35 -15.75
N ARG A 64 4.79 6.61 -15.06
CA ARG A 64 6.15 6.40 -15.60
C ARG A 64 6.44 4.91 -15.76
N ILE A 65 6.12 4.11 -14.74
CA ILE A 65 6.26 2.65 -14.79
C ILE A 65 5.36 2.08 -15.90
N GLN A 66 4.10 2.51 -15.97
CA GLN A 66 3.17 2.07 -17.00
C GLN A 66 3.70 2.36 -18.42
N ARG A 67 4.19 3.57 -18.67
CA ARG A 67 4.80 3.92 -19.96
C ARG A 67 6.01 3.07 -20.29
N PHE A 68 6.87 2.80 -19.30
CA PHE A 68 8.04 1.94 -19.48
C PHE A 68 7.62 0.50 -19.84
N VAL A 69 6.70 -0.08 -19.09
CA VAL A 69 6.21 -1.45 -19.31
C VAL A 69 5.49 -1.57 -20.66
N MET A 70 4.63 -0.62 -21.02
CA MET A 70 3.93 -0.63 -22.32
C MET A 70 4.90 -0.56 -23.50
N ARG A 71 5.96 0.27 -23.40
CA ARG A 71 7.02 0.32 -24.42
C ARG A 71 7.74 -1.01 -24.57
N GLN A 72 8.06 -1.68 -23.47
CA GLN A 72 8.70 -3.00 -23.51
C GLN A 72 7.77 -4.09 -24.06
N ALA A 73 6.46 -3.97 -23.82
CA ALA A 73 5.44 -4.89 -24.32
C ALA A 73 5.04 -4.64 -25.79
N GLY A 74 5.59 -3.62 -26.46
CA GLY A 74 5.23 -3.25 -27.84
C GLY A 74 3.79 -2.72 -27.99
N LEU A 75 3.14 -2.33 -26.89
CA LEU A 75 1.78 -1.81 -26.89
C LEU A 75 1.80 -0.28 -27.05
N PRO A 76 0.83 0.31 -27.77
CA PRO A 76 0.77 1.77 -27.92
C PRO A 76 0.55 2.43 -26.56
N THR A 77 1.47 3.32 -26.17
CA THR A 77 1.30 4.18 -25.00
C THR A 77 0.20 5.20 -25.29
N ARG A 78 -1.00 5.00 -24.72
CA ARG A 78 -2.05 6.04 -24.64
C ARG A 78 -1.77 7.00 -23.49
#